data_AF-A0A0N0APA9-F1
#
_entry.id   AF-A0A0N0APA9-F1
#
_cell.length_a   1.000
_cell.length_b   1.000
_cell.length_c   1.000
_cell.angle_alpha   90.00
_cell.angle_beta   90.00
_cell.angle_gamma   90.00
#
_symmetry.space_group_name_H-M   'P 1'
#
loop_
_entity.id
_entity.type
_entity.pdbx_description
1 polymer ?
#
loop_
_entity_poly.entity_id
_entity_poly.type
_entity_poly.pdbx_seq_one_letter_code
_entity_poly.pdbx_strand_id
1 'polypeptide(L)'
;MAAAAAVAFAGGLLTVASAPASAATVDTTAWYVLVNRSSGKALDVSGVSTADGAPLHQWTRTNANNQQFQFVDSGGGYYRIKARHSGKVLDVSSWSTADHAAIHQWTD
;
A
#
# COMPACT_ATOMS: atom_id res chain seq x y z
N MET A 1 -30.71 -56.40 24.77
CA MET A 1 -30.51 -55.67 23.50
C MET A 1 -30.53 -54.18 23.81
N ALA A 2 -29.56 -53.45 23.26
CA ALA A 2 -29.04 -52.19 23.76
C ALA A 2 -30.01 -51.00 23.67
N ALA A 3 -30.02 -50.16 24.71
CA ALA A 3 -30.57 -48.81 24.65
C ALA A 3 -29.47 -47.86 24.13
N ALA A 4 -29.72 -47.22 22.99
CA ALA A 4 -28.84 -46.19 22.45
C ALA A 4 -29.18 -44.84 23.11
N ALA A 5 -28.23 -44.29 23.88
CA ALA A 5 -28.33 -42.93 24.39
C ALA A 5 -27.97 -41.95 23.27
N ALA A 6 -28.95 -41.14 22.83
CA ALA A 6 -28.70 -40.04 21.91
C ALA A 6 -28.06 -38.89 22.69
N VAL A 7 -26.78 -38.60 22.41
CA VAL A 7 -26.11 -37.40 22.92
C VAL A 7 -26.50 -36.24 22.01
N ALA A 8 -27.31 -35.32 22.52
CA ALA A 8 -27.61 -34.06 21.85
C ALA A 8 -26.43 -33.10 22.04
N PHE A 9 -25.70 -32.78 20.96
CA PHE A 9 -24.79 -31.65 20.97
C PHE A 9 -25.59 -30.37 20.73
N ALA A 10 -25.73 -29.55 21.77
CA ALA A 10 -26.21 -28.18 21.63
C ALA A 10 -25.12 -27.37 20.91
N GLY A 11 -25.28 -27.17 19.60
CA GLY A 11 -24.42 -26.30 18.81
C GLY A 11 -24.67 -24.83 19.19
N GLY A 12 -23.92 -24.34 20.17
CA GLY A 12 -23.88 -22.91 20.48
C GLY A 12 -23.22 -22.16 19.32
N LEU A 13 -23.98 -21.30 18.64
CA LEU A 13 -23.44 -20.40 17.63
C LEU A 13 -22.51 -19.39 18.32
N LEU A 14 -21.20 -19.56 18.17
CA LEU A 14 -20.20 -18.58 18.57
C LEU A 14 -20.27 -17.38 17.61
N THR A 15 -20.87 -16.28 18.04
CA THR A 15 -20.78 -15.01 17.33
C THR A 15 -19.37 -14.45 17.53
N VAL A 16 -18.47 -14.67 16.56
CA VAL A 16 -17.23 -13.90 16.48
C VAL A 16 -17.59 -12.48 16.10
N ALA A 17 -17.57 -11.56 17.07
CA ALA A 17 -17.64 -10.15 16.79
C ALA A 17 -16.40 -9.76 15.98
N SER A 18 -16.59 -9.34 14.73
CA SER A 18 -15.52 -8.76 13.93
C SER A 18 -15.07 -7.47 14.61
N ALA A 19 -13.87 -7.46 15.17
CA ALA A 19 -13.27 -6.21 15.63
C ALA A 19 -13.22 -5.22 14.46
N PRO A 20 -13.62 -3.95 14.64
CA PRO A 20 -13.46 -2.97 13.59
C PRO A 20 -11.98 -2.91 13.19
N ALA A 21 -11.71 -2.91 11.89
CA ALA A 21 -10.35 -2.75 11.40
C ALA A 21 -9.82 -1.38 11.86
N SER A 22 -8.91 -1.38 12.83
CA SER A 22 -8.14 -0.17 13.13
C SER A 22 -7.18 0.04 11.95
N ALA A 23 -7.26 1.20 11.31
CA ALA A 23 -6.27 1.55 10.30
C ALA A 23 -4.89 1.56 10.96
N ALA A 24 -3.91 0.89 10.36
CA ALA A 24 -2.54 1.00 10.81
C ALA A 24 -2.10 2.47 10.68
N THR A 25 -1.55 3.03 11.75
CA THR A 25 -0.92 4.36 11.69
C THR A 25 0.32 4.29 10.82
N VAL A 26 0.46 5.23 9.89
CA VAL A 26 1.66 5.37 9.09
C VAL A 26 2.77 5.99 9.94
N ASP A 27 3.87 5.26 10.14
CA ASP A 27 5.11 5.85 10.68
C ASP A 27 5.77 6.67 9.58
N THR A 28 5.74 8.00 9.72
CA THR A 28 6.28 8.96 8.73
C THR A 28 7.81 9.01 8.72
N THR A 29 8.47 8.38 9.69
CA THR A 29 9.94 8.28 9.76
C THR A 29 10.47 7.06 9.00
N ALA A 30 9.62 6.05 8.78
CA ALA A 30 9.97 4.81 8.12
C ALA A 30 10.03 4.91 6.59
N TRP A 31 10.86 4.06 5.98
CA TRP A 31 10.88 3.83 4.53
C TRP A 31 10.08 2.57 4.20
N TYR A 32 9.09 2.70 3.33
CA TYR A 32 8.21 1.61 2.90
C TYR A 32 8.54 1.14 1.49
N VAL A 33 8.28 -0.13 1.24
CA VAL A 33 8.19 -0.68 -0.12
C VAL A 33 6.74 -1.07 -0.34
N LEU A 34 6.08 -0.42 -1.30
CA LEU A 34 4.68 -0.69 -1.63
C LEU A 34 4.63 -1.87 -2.60
N VAL A 35 4.13 -3.02 -2.14
CA VAL A 35 4.08 -4.25 -2.94
C VAL A 35 2.65 -4.54 -3.35
N ASN A 36 2.44 -4.76 -4.64
CA ASN A 36 1.18 -5.28 -5.13
C ASN A 36 1.03 -6.75 -4.69
N ARG A 37 -0.01 -7.04 -3.91
CA ARG A 37 -0.26 -8.38 -3.36
C ARG A 37 -0.46 -9.46 -4.43
N SER A 38 -1.03 -9.10 -5.59
CA SER A 38 -1.30 -10.05 -6.67
C SER A 38 -0.05 -10.39 -7.47
N SER A 39 0.82 -9.42 -7.73
CA SER A 39 1.97 -9.59 -8.61
C SER A 39 3.28 -9.85 -7.86
N GLY A 40 3.33 -9.52 -6.57
CA GLY A 40 4.56 -9.50 -5.77
C GLY A 40 5.57 -8.40 -6.15
N LYS A 41 5.23 -7.56 -7.15
CA LYS A 41 6.08 -6.47 -7.63
C LYS A 41 5.95 -5.23 -6.76
N ALA A 42 7.03 -4.47 -6.68
CA ALA A 42 7.09 -3.20 -5.96
C ALA A 42 6.73 -2.03 -6.87
N LEU A 43 6.16 -0.97 -6.28
CA LEU A 43 6.16 0.36 -6.88
C LEU A 43 7.61 0.82 -7.08
N ASP A 44 7.91 1.36 -8.26
CA ASP A 44 9.29 1.65 -8.68
C ASP A 44 9.29 2.92 -9.56
N VAL A 45 10.28 3.80 -9.38
CA VAL A 45 10.55 4.91 -10.31
C VAL A 45 11.43 4.40 -11.45
N SER A 46 10.90 4.47 -12.67
CA SER A 46 11.53 3.89 -13.86
C SER A 46 12.93 4.43 -14.11
N GLY A 47 13.85 3.53 -14.43
CA GLY A 47 15.25 3.85 -14.74
C GLY A 47 16.04 4.46 -13.60
N VAL A 48 15.56 4.40 -12.34
CA VAL A 48 16.18 5.08 -11.19
C VAL A 48 16.30 6.59 -11.43
N SER A 49 15.46 7.13 -12.32
CA SER A 49 15.55 8.52 -12.77
C SER A 49 15.31 9.46 -11.59
N THR A 50 16.03 10.58 -11.58
CA THR A 50 15.82 11.71 -10.68
C THR A 50 15.17 12.90 -11.38
N ALA A 51 14.80 12.77 -12.66
CA ALA A 51 14.14 13.82 -13.42
C ALA A 51 12.64 13.93 -13.08
N ASP A 52 12.11 15.15 -13.21
CA ASP A 52 10.67 15.37 -13.24
C ASP A 52 10.03 14.63 -14.42
N GLY A 53 8.83 14.11 -14.21
CA GLY A 53 8.10 13.35 -15.22
C GLY A 53 8.56 11.91 -15.36
N ALA A 54 9.50 11.43 -14.55
CA ALA A 54 9.86 10.01 -14.58
C ALA A 54 8.66 9.14 -14.15
N PRO A 55 8.26 8.14 -14.96
CA PRO A 55 7.04 7.38 -14.70
C PRO A 55 7.22 6.41 -13.54
N LEU A 56 6.13 6.19 -12.81
CA LEU A 56 6.02 5.09 -11.84
C LEU A 56 5.51 3.85 -12.56
N HIS A 57 6.07 2.69 -12.19
CA HIS A 57 5.63 1.38 -12.69
C HIS A 57 5.73 0.31 -11.61
N GLN A 58 5.30 -0.92 -11.94
CA GLN A 58 5.54 -2.09 -11.10
C GLN A 58 6.77 -2.84 -11.60
N TRP A 59 7.75 -3.05 -10.72
CA TRP A 59 8.97 -3.78 -11.05
C TRP A 59 9.26 -4.90 -10.06
N THR A 60 10.10 -5.85 -10.47
CA THR A 60 10.60 -6.89 -9.57
C THR A 60 11.17 -6.24 -8.32
N ARG A 61 10.77 -6.72 -7.14
CA ARG A 61 11.25 -6.17 -5.88
C ARG A 61 12.74 -6.47 -5.72
N THR A 62 13.55 -5.42 -5.69
CA THR A 62 15.01 -5.47 -5.50
C THR A 62 15.44 -4.82 -4.19
N ASN A 63 14.51 -4.17 -3.47
CA ASN A 63 14.79 -3.29 -2.33
C ASN A 63 15.72 -2.10 -2.68
N ALA A 64 15.88 -1.76 -3.95
CA ALA A 64 16.62 -0.57 -4.38
C ALA A 64 15.94 0.73 -3.88
N ASN A 65 16.69 1.82 -3.77
CA ASN A 65 16.17 3.07 -3.21
C ASN A 65 15.03 3.69 -4.03
N ASN A 66 14.96 3.45 -5.35
CA ASN A 66 13.85 3.88 -6.21
C ASN A 66 12.55 3.07 -6.00
N GLN A 67 12.58 2.07 -5.11
CA GLN A 67 11.41 1.29 -4.66
C GLN A 67 11.03 1.60 -3.21
N GLN A 68 11.67 2.59 -2.60
CA GLN A 68 11.47 2.96 -1.20
C GLN A 68 10.87 4.35 -1.10
N PHE A 69 9.79 4.46 -0.32
CA PHE A 69 8.99 5.67 -0.21
C PHE A 69 8.72 6.03 1.24
N GLN A 70 8.71 7.33 1.52
CA GLN A 70 8.25 7.91 2.78
C GLN A 70 6.89 8.54 2.57
N PHE A 71 6.01 8.38 3.56
CA PHE A 71 4.78 9.15 3.65
C PHE A 71 5.07 10.43 4.43
N VAL A 72 4.95 11.57 3.76
CA VAL A 72 5.18 12.89 4.33
C VAL A 72 3.83 13.49 4.67
N ASP A 73 3.60 13.75 5.96
CA ASP A 73 2.35 14.34 6.45
C ASP A 73 2.07 15.68 5.76
N SER A 74 0.83 15.85 5.31
CA SER A 74 0.32 17.08 4.70
C SER A 74 -0.88 17.63 5.47
N GLY A 75 -1.17 17.08 6.66
CA GLY A 75 -2.29 17.48 7.50
C GLY A 75 -3.62 16.86 7.06
N GLY A 76 -4.61 16.88 7.96
CA GLY A 76 -5.96 16.40 7.67
C GLY A 76 -6.06 14.91 7.32
N GLY A 77 -5.03 14.11 7.64
CA GLY A 77 -4.94 12.69 7.28
C GLY A 77 -4.41 12.42 5.87
N TYR A 78 -3.95 13.44 5.16
CA TYR A 78 -3.37 13.32 3.82
C TYR A 78 -1.84 13.24 3.88
N TYR A 79 -1.26 12.52 2.91
CA TYR A 79 0.18 12.34 2.78
C TYR A 79 0.63 12.57 1.36
N ARG A 80 1.83 13.11 1.21
CA ARG A 80 2.61 13.02 -0.02
C ARG A 80 3.49 11.78 0.06
N ILE A 81 3.71 11.12 -1.07
CA ILE A 81 4.55 9.91 -1.14
C ILE A 81 5.86 10.29 -1.79
N LYS A 82 6.94 10.33 -1.00
CA LYS A 82 8.27 10.80 -1.41
C LYS A 82 9.21 9.64 -1.70
N ALA A 83 9.81 9.62 -2.89
CA ALA A 83 10.79 8.62 -3.27
C ALA A 83 12.15 8.85 -2.59
N ARG A 84 12.77 7.77 -2.08
CA ARG A 84 14.02 7.85 -1.32
C ARG A 84 15.20 8.33 -2.16
N HIS A 85 15.32 7.87 -3.40
CA HIS A 85 16.49 8.13 -4.25
C HIS A 85 16.51 9.54 -4.84
N SER A 86 15.35 10.12 -5.13
CA SER A 86 15.25 11.43 -5.80
C SER A 86 14.79 12.56 -4.88
N GLY A 87 14.17 12.24 -3.73
CA GLY A 87 13.53 13.22 -2.86
C GLY A 87 12.24 13.84 -3.43
N LYS A 88 11.83 13.43 -4.64
CA LYS A 88 10.61 13.89 -5.34
C LYS A 88 9.37 13.15 -4.86
N VAL A 89 8.19 13.71 -5.13
CA VAL A 89 6.91 13.13 -4.74
C VAL A 89 6.18 12.52 -5.92
N LEU A 90 5.30 11.57 -5.67
CA LEU A 90 4.35 11.08 -6.66
C LEU A 90 3.36 12.19 -7.03
N ASP A 91 3.13 12.36 -8.32
CA ASP A 91 2.22 13.35 -8.88
C ASP A 91 1.35 12.74 -10.00
N VAL A 92 0.14 13.28 -10.14
CA VAL A 92 -0.79 12.89 -11.21
C VAL A 92 -0.50 13.73 -12.44
N SER A 93 -0.10 13.07 -13.53
CA SER A 93 0.35 13.76 -14.74
C SER A 93 -0.70 14.76 -15.24
N SER A 94 -0.24 15.99 -15.45
CA SER A 94 -1.05 17.13 -15.93
C SER A 94 -2.30 17.43 -15.07
N TRP A 95 -2.29 17.09 -13.78
CA TRP A 95 -3.45 17.24 -12.88
C TRP A 95 -4.72 16.58 -13.43
N SER A 96 -4.55 15.50 -14.17
CA SER A 96 -5.66 14.78 -14.78
C SER A 96 -6.64 14.28 -13.72
N THR A 97 -7.92 14.45 -13.98
CA THR A 97 -9.03 13.88 -13.19
C THR A 97 -9.63 12.64 -13.86
N ALA A 98 -9.06 12.20 -14.99
CA ALA A 98 -9.53 11.04 -15.72
C ALA A 98 -9.01 9.74 -15.09
N ASP A 99 -9.82 8.68 -15.23
CA ASP A 99 -9.39 7.33 -14.89
C ASP A 99 -8.12 6.94 -15.67
N HIS A 100 -7.29 6.13 -15.03
CA HIS A 100 -6.01 5.67 -15.59
C HIS A 100 -4.99 6.79 -15.86
N ALA A 101 -5.15 7.97 -15.25
CA ALA A 101 -4.13 9.01 -15.28
C ALA A 101 -2.76 8.44 -14.88
N ALA A 102 -1.74 8.78 -15.67
CA ALA A 102 -0.37 8.34 -15.41
C ALA A 102 0.17 8.99 -14.12
N ILE A 103 0.93 8.21 -13.36
CA ILE A 103 1.65 8.70 -12.19
C ILE A 103 3.12 8.84 -12.55
N HIS A 104 3.69 10.00 -12.23
CA HIS A 104 5.12 10.28 -12.36
C HIS A 104 5.68 10.83 -11.05
N GLN A 105 6.99 10.99 -10.96
CA GLN A 105 7.57 11.80 -9.89
C GLN A 105 7.68 13.26 -10.33
N TRP A 106 7.49 14.17 -9.40
CA TRP A 106 7.71 15.60 -9.62
C TRP A 106 8.35 16.26 -8.40
N THR A 107 9.04 17.36 -8.66
CA THR A 107 9.51 18.26 -7.60
C THR A 107 8.31 18.75 -6.79
N ASP A 108 8.44 18.63 -5.47
CA ASP A 108 7.41 18.99 -4.49
C ASP A 108 7.06 20.48 -4.47
#